data_AF-A0A9D0Z9B6-F1
#
_entry.id   AF-A0A9D0Z9B6-F1
#
_cell.length_a   1.000
_cell.length_b   1.000
_cell.length_c   1.000
_cell.angle_alpha   90.00
_cell.angle_beta   90.00
_cell.angle_gamma   90.00
#
_symmetry.space_group_name_H-M   'P 1'
#
loop_
_entity.id
_entity.type
_entity.pdbx_description
1 polymer ?
#
loop_
_entity_poly.entity_id
_entity_poly.type
_entity_poly.pdbx_seq_one_letter_code
_entity_poly.pdbx_strand_id
1 'polypeptide(L)'
;MVSLEQFHEMLEAAAEELPEELYERLNGGVLLMPGSKLSEHAIDADLYTLGEYQYSTAMGSRIVLFYGSFKRVFGHCSPEELMGHVRDTLRHEFRHHLERLAGERDLEIEDEEALRRYYEEKACKGSVRR
;
A
#
# COMPACT_ATOMS: atom_id res chain seq x y z
N MET A 1 14.43 7.65 -12.02
CA MET A 1 14.14 6.46 -11.19
C MET A 1 14.53 6.81 -9.78
N VAL A 2 13.58 6.74 -8.85
CA VAL A 2 13.79 7.07 -7.44
C VAL A 2 14.65 5.98 -6.80
N SER A 3 15.62 6.35 -5.96
CA SER A 3 16.43 5.38 -5.19
C SER A 3 15.67 4.91 -3.95
N LEU A 4 16.07 3.77 -3.35
CA LEU A 4 15.47 3.30 -2.09
C LEU A 4 15.57 4.37 -0.99
N GLU A 5 16.70 5.08 -0.92
CA GLU A 5 16.93 6.17 0.04
C GLU A 5 15.97 7.34 -0.21
N GLN A 6 15.83 7.79 -1.46
CA GLN A 6 14.88 8.87 -1.80
C GLN A 6 13.43 8.46 -1.52
N PHE A 7 13.09 7.18 -1.73
CA PHE A 7 11.76 6.67 -1.39
C PHE A 7 11.55 6.64 0.12
N HIS A 8 12.59 6.34 0.89
CA HIS A 8 12.56 6.42 2.35
C HIS A 8 12.31 7.86 2.81
N GLU A 9 13.02 8.84 2.25
CA GLU A 9 12.79 10.27 2.54
C GLU A 9 11.35 10.70 2.19
N MET A 10 10.81 10.25 1.06
CA MET A 10 9.41 10.50 0.69
C MET A 10 8.42 9.89 1.68
N LEU A 11 8.72 8.67 2.15
CA LEU A 11 7.91 7.96 3.13
C LEU A 11 7.94 8.66 4.49
N GLU A 12 9.12 9.07 4.95
CA GLU A 12 9.29 9.83 6.19
C GLU A 12 8.57 11.18 6.11
N ALA A 13 8.70 11.91 5.01
CA ALA A 13 7.96 13.16 4.81
C ALA A 13 6.44 12.95 4.85
N ALA A 14 5.95 11.89 4.19
CA ALA A 14 4.53 11.53 4.24
C ALA A 14 4.08 11.12 5.66
N ALA A 15 4.95 10.47 6.42
CA ALA A 15 4.72 10.06 7.79
C ALA A 15 4.69 11.26 8.75
N GLU A 16 5.55 12.26 8.55
CA GLU A 16 5.57 13.50 9.35
C GLU A 16 4.34 14.39 9.08
N GLU A 17 3.70 14.28 7.91
CA GLU A 17 2.43 14.96 7.62
C GLU A 17 1.25 14.39 8.41
N LEU A 18 1.40 13.21 9.01
CA LEU A 18 0.35 12.51 9.74
C LEU A 18 0.37 12.86 11.24
N PRO A 19 -0.79 13.04 11.89
CA PRO A 19 -0.85 13.32 13.33
C PRO A 19 -0.32 12.14 14.16
N GLU A 20 0.38 12.44 15.26
CA GLU A 20 1.00 11.41 16.12
C GLU A 20 -0.02 10.41 16.68
N GLU A 21 -1.27 10.85 16.85
CA GLU A 21 -2.41 10.06 17.29
C GLU A 21 -2.63 8.81 16.41
N LEU A 22 -2.28 8.88 15.12
CA LEU A 22 -2.37 7.74 14.19
C LEU A 22 -1.33 6.66 14.46
N TYR A 23 -0.24 7.01 15.14
CA TYR A 23 0.80 6.08 15.54
C TYR A 23 0.50 5.44 16.91
N GLU A 24 -0.59 5.84 17.56
CA GLU A 24 -1.00 5.26 18.84
C GLU A 24 -1.31 3.77 18.65
N ARG A 25 -0.54 2.92 19.35
CA ARG A 25 -0.58 1.44 19.24
C ARG A 25 0.00 0.84 17.96
N LEU A 26 0.63 1.65 17.09
CA LEU A 26 1.48 1.21 15.99
C LEU A 26 2.90 0.85 16.48
N ASN A 27 2.99 -0.12 17.39
CA ASN A 27 4.24 -0.49 18.07
C ASN A 27 5.39 -0.89 17.11
N GLY A 28 5.07 -1.42 15.94
CA GLY A 28 6.08 -1.79 14.94
C GLY A 28 6.34 -0.71 13.87
N GLY A 29 5.64 0.42 13.94
CA GLY A 29 5.81 1.55 13.04
C GLY A 29 5.59 1.21 11.56
N VAL A 30 6.26 1.97 10.70
CA VAL A 30 6.24 1.81 9.24
C VAL A 30 7.57 1.20 8.79
N LEU A 31 7.51 0.03 8.16
CA LEU A 31 8.64 -0.73 7.66
C LEU A 31 8.72 -0.63 6.14
N LEU A 32 9.87 -0.21 5.64
CA LEU A 32 10.14 -0.19 4.20
C LEU A 32 10.92 -1.43 3.78
N MET A 33 10.30 -2.28 2.95
CA MET A 33 10.91 -3.45 2.37
C MET A 33 11.40 -3.16 0.95
N PRO A 34 12.69 -3.40 0.62
CA PRO A 34 13.21 -3.20 -0.73
C PRO A 34 12.70 -4.22 -1.75
N GLY A 35 12.15 -5.35 -1.28
CA GLY A 35 11.57 -6.38 -2.12
C GLY A 35 10.22 -5.99 -2.72
N SER A 36 9.76 -6.78 -3.69
CA SER A 36 8.39 -6.72 -4.22
C SER A 36 7.58 -7.90 -3.69
N LYS A 37 6.32 -7.68 -3.33
CA LYS A 37 5.38 -8.73 -2.95
C LYS A 37 4.29 -8.83 -4.02
N LEU A 38 4.09 -10.03 -4.53
CA LEU A 38 2.98 -10.34 -5.44
C LEU A 38 1.72 -10.56 -4.61
N SER A 39 0.62 -9.95 -5.04
CA SER A 39 -0.67 -10.16 -4.40
C SER A 39 -1.18 -11.57 -4.71
N GLU A 40 -1.82 -12.23 -3.74
CA GLU A 40 -2.46 -13.54 -3.93
C GLU A 40 -3.61 -13.49 -4.94
N HIS A 41 -4.15 -12.29 -5.16
CA HIS A 41 -5.20 -11.99 -6.13
C HIS A 41 -4.69 -11.80 -7.57
N ALA A 42 -3.37 -11.85 -7.80
CA ALA A 42 -2.77 -11.65 -9.10
C ALA A 42 -3.09 -12.79 -10.08
N ILE A 43 -3.91 -12.49 -11.09
CA ILE A 43 -4.10 -13.38 -12.25
C ILE A 43 -2.97 -13.03 -13.22
N ASP A 44 -1.90 -13.83 -13.24
CA ASP A 44 -0.69 -13.68 -14.09
C ASP A 44 0.42 -12.74 -13.55
N ALA A 45 0.61 -12.68 -12.24
CA ALA A 45 1.68 -11.89 -11.61
C ALA A 45 1.68 -10.39 -11.96
N ASP A 46 0.51 -9.87 -12.30
CA ASP A 46 0.29 -8.50 -12.74
C ASP A 46 -0.14 -7.56 -11.59
N LEU A 47 -0.48 -8.11 -10.42
CA LEU A 47 -0.88 -7.35 -9.24
C LEU A 47 0.18 -7.44 -8.13
N TYR A 48 0.63 -6.29 -7.66
CA TYR A 48 1.63 -6.19 -6.58
C TYR A 48 1.02 -5.53 -5.35
N THR A 49 1.36 -6.07 -4.18
CA THR A 49 1.01 -5.47 -2.89
C THR A 49 1.96 -4.31 -2.62
N LEU A 50 1.41 -3.10 -2.51
CA LEU A 50 2.16 -1.86 -2.27
C LEU A 50 2.41 -1.64 -0.78
N GLY A 51 1.37 -1.83 0.03
CA GLY A 51 1.38 -1.77 1.49
C GLY A 51 0.65 -2.97 2.08
N GLU A 52 0.99 -3.34 3.31
CA GLU A 52 0.26 -4.33 4.09
C GLU A 52 0.32 -3.97 5.58
N TYR A 53 -0.85 -3.76 6.18
CA TYR A 53 -1.03 -3.66 7.61
C TYR A 53 -0.98 -5.05 8.25
N GLN A 54 0.01 -5.26 9.11
CA GLN A 54 0.15 -6.49 9.87
C GLN A 54 -0.14 -6.24 11.34
N TYR A 55 -1.15 -6.93 11.85
CA TYR A 55 -1.49 -6.95 13.26
C TYR A 55 -1.24 -8.34 13.86
N SER A 56 -0.56 -8.38 15.00
CA SER A 56 -0.35 -9.61 15.76
C SER A 56 -0.39 -9.32 17.25
N THR A 57 -1.15 -10.10 18.02
CA THR A 57 -1.25 -9.92 19.48
C THR A 57 0.11 -10.01 20.18
N ALA A 58 1.06 -10.77 19.62
CA ALA A 58 2.41 -10.93 20.17
C ALA A 58 3.43 -9.88 19.68
N MET A 59 3.25 -9.29 18.49
CA MET A 59 4.22 -8.36 17.88
C MET A 59 3.68 -6.93 17.67
N GLY A 60 2.45 -6.68 18.08
CA GLY A 60 1.77 -5.39 17.90
C GLY A 60 1.27 -5.19 16.47
N SER A 61 1.02 -3.93 16.13
CA SER A 61 0.64 -3.51 14.80
C SER A 61 1.78 -2.80 14.09
N ARG A 62 1.95 -3.08 12.80
CA ARG A 62 2.98 -2.51 11.93
C ARG A 62 2.45 -2.36 10.51
N ILE A 63 2.94 -1.36 9.81
CA ILE A 63 2.66 -1.15 8.39
C ILE A 63 3.91 -1.54 7.62
N VAL A 64 3.78 -2.36 6.58
CA VAL A 64 4.89 -2.77 5.73
C VAL A 64 4.66 -2.28 4.31
N LEU A 65 5.56 -1.45 3.78
CA LEU A 65 5.53 -1.02 2.37
C LEU A 65 6.61 -1.70 1.55
N PHE A 66 6.28 -2.05 0.31
CA PHE A 66 7.17 -2.77 -0.60
C PHE A 66 7.67 -1.86 -1.72
N TYR A 67 8.85 -1.26 -1.54
CA TYR A 67 9.48 -0.41 -2.56
C TYR A 67 9.65 -1.13 -3.90
N GLY A 68 9.98 -2.43 -3.89
CA GLY A 68 10.10 -3.20 -5.12
C GLY A 68 8.78 -3.30 -5.90
N SER A 69 7.65 -3.37 -5.19
CA SER A 69 6.31 -3.33 -5.78
C SER A 69 6.04 -1.97 -6.41
N PHE A 70 6.30 -0.87 -5.68
CA PHE A 70 6.17 0.49 -6.20
C PHE A 70 7.00 0.72 -7.45
N LYS A 71 8.26 0.26 -7.45
CA LYS A 71 9.13 0.37 -8.61
C LYS A 71 8.63 -0.42 -9.83
N ARG A 72 7.91 -1.51 -9.62
CA ARG A 72 7.35 -2.32 -10.71
C ARG A 72 6.07 -1.70 -11.29
N VAL A 73 5.21 -1.21 -10.41
CA VAL A 73 3.91 -0.59 -10.77
C VAL A 73 4.11 0.82 -11.29
N PHE A 74 4.89 1.65 -10.58
CA PHE A 74 5.09 3.08 -10.87
C PHE A 74 6.51 3.41 -11.37
N GLY A 75 7.27 2.42 -11.84
CA GLY A 75 8.64 2.64 -12.32
C GLY A 75 8.76 3.60 -13.50
N HIS A 76 7.64 3.87 -14.18
CA HIS A 76 7.51 4.81 -15.29
C HIS A 76 6.97 6.20 -14.87
N CYS A 77 6.55 6.37 -13.61
CA CYS A 77 6.03 7.63 -13.09
C CYS A 77 7.14 8.58 -12.64
N SER A 78 6.83 9.87 -12.61
CA SER A 78 7.69 10.91 -12.02
C SER A 78 7.80 10.75 -10.50
N PRO A 79 8.88 11.22 -9.87
CA PRO A 79 9.05 11.19 -8.41
C PRO A 79 7.91 11.91 -7.66
N GLU A 80 7.37 12.99 -8.22
CA GLU A 80 6.24 13.73 -7.64
C GLU A 80 4.96 12.88 -7.61
N GLU A 81 4.64 12.22 -8.73
CA GLU A 81 3.51 11.29 -8.82
C GLU A 81 3.71 10.10 -7.86
N LEU A 82 4.93 9.57 -7.79
CA LEU A 82 5.26 8.48 -6.87
C LEU A 82 5.02 8.90 -5.42
N MET A 83 5.43 10.12 -5.04
CA MET A 83 5.19 10.64 -3.70
C MET A 83 3.69 10.72 -3.39
N GLY A 84 2.86 11.14 -4.35
CA GLY A 84 1.40 11.09 -4.23
C GLY A 84 0.88 9.69 -3.94
N HIS A 85 1.35 8.68 -4.68
CA HIS A 85 0.97 7.28 -4.46
C HIS A 85 1.47 6.70 -3.14
N VAL A 86 2.68 7.07 -2.71
CA VAL A 86 3.23 6.66 -1.39
C VAL A 86 2.38 7.23 -0.28
N ARG A 87 2.05 8.53 -0.34
CA ARG A 87 1.16 9.18 0.62
C ARG A 87 -0.21 8.53 0.67
N ASP A 88 -0.80 8.24 -0.49
CA ASP A 88 -2.11 7.63 -0.58
C ASP A 88 -2.11 6.22 0.04
N THR A 89 -1.10 5.40 -0.31
CA THR A 89 -0.92 4.06 0.26
C THR A 89 -0.71 4.12 1.76
N LEU A 90 0.18 5.01 2.24
CA LEU A 90 0.44 5.17 3.66
C LEU A 90 -0.83 5.55 4.42
N ARG A 91 -1.56 6.56 3.93
CA ARG A 91 -2.84 6.99 4.51
C ARG A 91 -3.85 5.86 4.54
N HIS A 92 -3.89 5.03 3.49
CA HIS A 92 -4.76 3.87 3.41
C HIS A 92 -4.44 2.84 4.50
N GLU A 93 -3.16 2.49 4.70
CA GLU A 93 -2.73 1.57 5.76
C GLU A 93 -2.97 2.11 7.18
N PHE A 94 -2.78 3.42 7.38
CA PHE A 94 -3.14 4.06 8.66
C PHE A 94 -4.64 4.07 8.91
N ARG A 95 -5.44 4.20 7.85
CA ARG A 95 -6.90 4.13 7.94
C ARG A 95 -7.34 2.74 8.41
N HIS A 96 -6.76 1.68 7.84
CA HIS A 96 -6.96 0.29 8.32
C HIS A 96 -6.57 0.13 9.80
N HIS A 97 -5.46 0.76 10.21
CA HIS A 97 -5.06 0.75 11.61
C HIS A 97 -6.11 1.42 12.53
N LEU A 98 -6.60 2.60 12.15
CA LEU A 98 -7.62 3.33 12.91
C LEU A 98 -8.95 2.57 12.95
N GLU A 99 -9.39 2.01 11.83
CA GLU A 99 -10.61 1.20 11.78
C GLU A 99 -10.50 -0.02 12.67
N ARG A 100 -9.35 -0.70 12.67
CA ARG A 100 -9.06 -1.81 13.58
C ARG A 100 -9.16 -1.35 15.05
N LEU A 101 -8.70 -0.14 15.36
CA LEU A 101 -8.81 0.44 16.70
C LEU A 101 -10.25 0.83 17.05
N ALA A 102 -11.00 1.36 16.09
CA ALA A 102 -12.40 1.78 16.23
C ALA A 102 -13.39 0.60 16.18
N GLY A 103 -12.97 -0.55 15.65
CA GLY A 103 -13.81 -1.72 15.41
C GLY A 103 -14.71 -1.61 14.17
N GLU A 104 -14.45 -0.65 13.28
CA GLU A 104 -15.21 -0.45 12.03
C GLU A 104 -14.57 -1.22 10.86
N ARG A 105 -15.36 -1.56 9.83
CA ARG A 105 -14.95 -2.38 8.66
C ARG A 105 -15.43 -1.79 7.32
N ASP A 106 -15.72 -0.49 7.28
CA ASP A 106 -16.32 0.12 6.10
C ASP A 106 -15.33 0.20 4.92
N LEU A 107 -14.01 0.14 5.16
CA LEU A 107 -13.00 0.34 4.13
C LEU A 107 -12.39 -0.95 3.57
N GLU A 108 -12.63 -2.11 4.20
CA GLU A 108 -12.44 -3.42 3.55
C GLU A 108 -13.28 -3.49 2.25
N ILE A 109 -14.43 -2.80 2.22
CA ILE A 109 -15.33 -2.72 1.07
C ILE A 109 -14.71 -1.87 -0.06
N GLU A 110 -14.12 -0.72 0.25
CA GLU A 110 -13.45 0.13 -0.77
C GLU A 110 -12.26 -0.61 -1.40
N ASP A 111 -11.49 -1.36 -0.61
CA ASP A 111 -10.36 -2.15 -1.12
C ASP A 111 -10.85 -3.33 -2.00
N GLU A 112 -11.95 -3.97 -1.60
CA GLU A 112 -12.66 -4.96 -2.44
C GLU A 112 -13.20 -4.35 -3.74
N GLU A 113 -13.68 -3.11 -3.71
CA GLU A 113 -14.14 -2.38 -4.90
C GLU A 113 -12.98 -2.01 -5.83
N ALA A 114 -11.82 -1.63 -5.29
CA ALA A 114 -10.61 -1.40 -6.07
C ALA A 114 -10.13 -2.69 -6.75
N LEU A 115 -10.14 -3.81 -6.02
CA LEU A 115 -9.86 -5.15 -6.57
C LEU A 115 -10.92 -5.55 -7.62
N ARG A 116 -12.21 -5.29 -7.38
CA ARG A 116 -13.27 -5.53 -8.36
C ARG A 116 -13.05 -4.73 -9.63
N ARG A 117 -12.74 -3.43 -9.54
CA ARG A 117 -12.41 -2.61 -10.70
C ARG A 117 -11.21 -3.17 -11.46
N TYR A 118 -10.17 -3.63 -10.76
CA TYR A 118 -9.04 -4.30 -11.39
C TYR A 118 -9.46 -5.57 -12.13
N TYR A 119 -10.29 -6.42 -11.51
CA TYR A 119 -10.82 -7.63 -12.15
C TYR A 119 -11.72 -7.31 -13.34
N GLU A 120 -12.57 -6.29 -13.26
CA GLU A 120 -13.46 -5.84 -14.35
C GLU A 120 -12.67 -5.27 -15.53
N GLU A 121 -11.64 -4.46 -15.28
CA GLU A 121 -10.79 -3.89 -16.33
C GLU A 121 -9.99 -4.98 -17.07
N LYS A 122 -9.53 -6.00 -16.34
CA LYS A 122 -8.86 -7.19 -16.92
C LYS A 122 -9.83 -8.10 -17.65
N ALA A 123 -11.04 -8.32 -17.13
CA ALA A 123 -12.09 -9.08 -17.81
C ALA A 123 -12.49 -8.43 -19.16
N CYS A 124 -12.50 -7.09 -19.22
CA CYS A 124 -12.79 -6.35 -20.46
C CYS A 124 -11.60 -6.35 -21.46
N LYS A 125 -10.35 -6.33 -20.99
CA LYS A 125 -9.16 -6.40 -21.86
C LYS A 125 -8.84 -7.82 -22.37
N GLY A 126 -9.33 -8.86 -21.70
CA GLY A 126 -9.19 -10.26 -22.12
C GLY A 126 -9.98 -10.65 -23.37
N SER A 127 -10.94 -9.83 -23.82
CA SER A 127 -11.78 -10.14 -25.00
C SER A 127 -11.14 -9.74 -26.34
N VAL A 128 -10.00 -9.03 -26.34
CA VAL A 128 -9.30 -8.55 -27.55
C VAL A 128 -7.95 -9.27 -27.72
N ARG A 129 -7.98 -10.61 -27.67
CA ARG A 129 -6.96 -11.46 -28.31
C ARG A 129 -7.69 -12.63 -28.97
N ARG A 130 -8.20 -12.38 -30.17
CA ARG A 130 -8.42 -13.41 -31.18
C ARG A 130 -7.40 -13.21 -32.29
#